data_AF-A0A7V5C4Z8-F1
#
_entry.id   AF-A0A7V5C4Z8-F1
#
_cell.length_a   1.000
_cell.length_b   1.000
_cell.length_c   1.000
_cell.angle_alpha   90.00
_cell.angle_beta   90.00
_cell.angle_gamma   90.00
#
_symmetry.space_group_name_H-M   'P 1'
#
loop_
_entity.id
_entity.type
_entity.pdbx_description
1 polymer ?
#
loop_
_entity_poly.entity_id
_entity_poly.type
_entity_poly.pdbx_seq_one_letter_code
_entity_poly.pdbx_strand_id
1 'polypeptide(L)'
;MNCTGDAVEGTAKCVLVKLHRIFVEYTLDDTEYIRNVRAVLEAADMFVQDNKEIVCDPKMLKESLYTYSKTLWSDYMKEIRTREAVPKEGKAVPEDDEYDDYYYDHIYAHGVYPR
;
A
#
# COMPACT_ATOMS: atom_id res chain seq x y z
N MET A 1 13.52 0.28 -21.84
CA MET A 1 12.78 1.25 -21.01
C MET A 1 11.56 1.63 -21.82
N ASN A 2 10.39 1.07 -21.49
CA ASN A 2 9.15 1.34 -22.21
C ASN A 2 8.43 2.48 -21.47
N CYS A 3 8.53 3.70 -22.00
CA CYS A 3 7.98 4.91 -21.38
C CYS A 3 6.47 4.78 -21.05
N THR A 4 5.75 3.92 -21.75
CA THR A 4 4.31 3.66 -21.52
C THR A 4 4.06 2.83 -20.26
N GLY A 5 4.93 1.88 -19.93
CA GLY A 5 4.82 1.11 -18.67
C GLY A 5 5.08 1.98 -17.45
N ASP A 6 6.08 2.87 -17.54
CA ASP A 6 6.38 3.84 -16.49
C ASP A 6 5.21 4.83 -16.26
N ALA A 7 4.48 5.17 -17.34
CA ALA A 7 3.30 6.04 -17.24
C ALA A 7 2.11 5.36 -16.55
N VAL A 8 1.88 4.06 -16.81
CA VAL A 8 0.83 3.27 -16.13
C VAL A 8 1.15 3.16 -14.64
N GLU A 9 2.40 2.82 -14.31
CA GLU A 9 2.87 2.74 -12.92
C GLU A 9 2.73 4.09 -12.21
N GLY A 10 3.21 5.17 -12.83
CA GLY A 10 3.11 6.52 -12.27
C GLY A 10 1.65 6.95 -12.04
N THR A 11 0.75 6.62 -12.97
CA THR A 11 -0.68 6.92 -12.82
C THR A 11 -1.29 6.14 -11.65
N ALA A 12 -1.01 4.85 -11.55
CA ALA A 12 -1.50 4.03 -10.45
C ALA A 12 -0.96 4.51 -9.09
N LYS A 13 0.32 4.90 -9.01
CA LYS A 13 0.91 5.51 -7.81
C LYS A 13 0.20 6.82 -7.42
N CYS A 14 -0.12 7.69 -8.38
CA CYS A 14 -0.90 8.90 -8.12
C CYS A 14 -2.29 8.60 -7.52
N VAL A 15 -2.98 7.57 -8.02
CA VAL A 15 -4.26 7.11 -7.46
C VAL A 15 -4.08 6.60 -6.04
N LEU A 16 -3.06 5.78 -5.78
CA LEU A 16 -2.73 5.27 -4.43
C LEU A 16 -2.45 6.40 -3.45
N VAL A 17 -1.67 7.42 -3.85
CA VAL A 17 -1.43 8.61 -3.01
C VAL A 17 -2.73 9.34 -2.69
N LYS A 18 -3.63 9.50 -3.67
CA LYS A 18 -4.91 10.17 -3.45
C LYS A 18 -5.81 9.37 -2.50
N LEU A 19 -5.86 8.04 -2.64
CA LEU A 19 -6.59 7.15 -1.74
C LEU A 19 -6.02 7.21 -0.32
N HIS A 20 -4.69 7.16 -0.18
CA HIS A 20 -4.02 7.26 1.10
C HIS A 20 -4.33 8.60 1.80
N ARG A 21 -4.32 9.71 1.08
CA ARG A 21 -4.72 11.01 1.64
C ARG A 21 -6.15 11.02 2.17
N ILE A 22 -7.09 10.43 1.42
CA ILE A 22 -8.49 10.30 1.87
C ILE A 22 -8.57 9.44 3.13
N PHE A 23 -7.86 8.31 3.16
CA PHE A 23 -7.79 7.44 4.32
C PHE A 23 -7.29 8.19 5.57
N VAL A 24 -6.21 8.96 5.44
CA VAL A 24 -5.65 9.77 6.56
C VAL A 24 -6.61 10.90 6.96
N GLU A 25 -7.18 11.64 6.00
CA GLU A 25 -8.03 12.80 6.25
C GLU A 25 -9.35 12.44 6.95
N TYR A 26 -9.94 11.30 6.56
CA TYR A 26 -11.23 10.83 7.08
C TYR A 26 -11.10 9.72 8.11
N THR A 27 -9.88 9.38 8.55
CA THR A 27 -9.61 8.29 9.51
C THR A 27 -10.36 7.01 9.16
N LEU A 28 -10.24 6.60 7.89
CA LEU A 28 -10.94 5.42 7.40
C LEU A 28 -10.34 4.13 7.98
N ASP A 29 -11.10 3.05 7.93
CA ASP A 29 -10.68 1.74 8.43
C ASP A 29 -9.55 1.15 7.57
N ASP A 30 -8.54 0.56 8.22
CA ASP A 30 -7.37 -0.05 7.55
C ASP A 30 -7.79 -1.17 6.58
N THR A 31 -8.80 -1.95 6.95
CA THR A 31 -9.30 -3.04 6.08
C THR A 31 -9.94 -2.47 4.82
N GLU A 32 -10.74 -1.41 4.94
CA GLU A 32 -11.32 -0.74 3.77
C GLU A 32 -10.24 -0.09 2.89
N TYR A 33 -9.26 0.58 3.49
CA TYR A 33 -8.15 1.17 2.77
C TYR A 33 -7.34 0.12 1.99
N ILE A 34 -6.92 -0.96 2.65
CA ILE A 34 -6.12 -2.02 2.02
C ILE A 34 -6.92 -2.77 0.94
N ARG A 35 -8.23 -2.97 1.13
CA ARG A 35 -9.11 -3.51 0.07
C ARG A 35 -9.18 -2.57 -1.14
N ASN A 36 -9.26 -1.26 -0.93
CA ASN A 36 -9.27 -0.27 -2.01
C ASN A 36 -7.94 -0.25 -2.77
N VAL A 37 -6.81 -0.34 -2.04
CA VAL A 37 -5.48 -0.52 -2.65
C VAL A 37 -5.47 -1.76 -3.54
N ARG A 38 -5.91 -2.91 -3.02
CA ARG A 38 -5.99 -4.16 -3.78
C ARG A 38 -6.80 -4.00 -5.06
N ALA A 39 -7.95 -3.33 -5.00
CA ALA A 39 -8.77 -3.08 -6.19
C ALA A 39 -8.03 -2.24 -7.25
N VAL A 40 -7.22 -1.26 -6.86
CA VAL A 40 -6.39 -0.48 -7.80
C VAL A 40 -5.30 -1.35 -8.43
N LEU A 41 -4.63 -2.20 -7.64
CA LEU A 41 -3.60 -3.10 -8.15
C LEU A 41 -4.18 -4.14 -9.12
N GLU A 42 -5.34 -4.70 -8.79
CA GLU A 42 -6.06 -5.63 -9.68
C GLU A 42 -6.51 -4.93 -10.97
N ALA A 43 -6.99 -3.68 -10.89
CA ALA A 43 -7.35 -2.90 -12.07
C ALA A 43 -6.14 -2.59 -12.97
N ALA A 44 -4.98 -2.25 -12.37
CA ALA A 44 -3.75 -2.01 -13.11
C ALA A 44 -3.23 -3.29 -13.78
N ASP A 45 -3.28 -4.43 -13.08
CA ASP A 45 -2.93 -5.75 -13.63
C ASP A 45 -3.85 -6.11 -14.80
N MET A 46 -5.18 -6.00 -14.63
CA MET A 46 -6.15 -6.23 -15.71
C MET A 46 -5.87 -5.37 -16.94
N PHE A 47 -5.66 -4.06 -16.74
CA PHE A 47 -5.34 -3.15 -17.84
C PHE A 47 -4.09 -3.59 -18.62
N VAL A 48 -3.04 -4.00 -17.92
CA VAL A 48 -1.80 -4.43 -18.57
C VAL A 48 -1.94 -5.81 -19.23
N GLN A 49 -2.69 -6.74 -18.64
CA GLN A 49 -2.97 -8.03 -19.26
C GLN A 49 -3.77 -7.90 -20.56
N ASP A 50 -4.67 -6.91 -20.62
CA ASP A 50 -5.44 -6.59 -21.82
C ASP A 50 -4.63 -5.84 -22.88
N ASN A 51 -3.51 -5.21 -22.48
CA ASN A 51 -2.65 -4.41 -23.35
C ASN A 51 -1.17 -4.82 -23.19
N LYS A 52 -0.84 -6.09 -23.49
CA LYS A 52 0.50 -6.69 -23.26
C LYS A 52 1.63 -6.02 -24.03
N GLU A 53 1.31 -5.23 -25.06
CA GLU A 53 2.25 -4.40 -25.80
C GLU A 53 2.74 -3.17 -25.01
N ILE A 54 2.03 -2.78 -23.96
CA ILE A 54 2.30 -1.56 -23.18
C ILE A 54 3.41 -1.81 -22.13
N VAL A 55 3.44 -2.99 -21.51
CA VAL A 55 4.35 -3.30 -20.40
C VAL A 55 5.09 -4.62 -20.67
N CYS A 56 6.42 -4.59 -20.56
CA CYS A 56 7.25 -5.78 -20.78
C CYS A 56 7.04 -6.87 -19.73
N ASP A 57 6.76 -6.50 -18.47
CA ASP A 57 6.49 -7.45 -17.39
C ASP A 57 5.36 -6.97 -16.48
N PRO A 58 4.13 -7.48 -16.67
CA PRO A 58 2.98 -7.15 -15.83
C PRO A 58 3.16 -7.52 -14.35
N LYS A 59 3.97 -8.55 -14.04
CA LYS A 59 4.19 -8.99 -12.66
C LYS A 59 5.00 -7.95 -11.87
N MET A 60 6.02 -7.39 -12.51
CA MET A 60 6.83 -6.32 -11.92
C MET A 60 6.00 -5.09 -11.56
N LEU A 61 4.99 -4.74 -12.38
CA LEU A 61 4.11 -3.63 -12.08
C LEU A 61 3.34 -3.86 -10.78
N LYS A 62 2.73 -5.04 -10.63
CA LYS A 62 1.93 -5.38 -9.45
C LYS A 62 2.78 -5.39 -8.17
N GLU A 63 3.98 -5.97 -8.24
CA GLU A 63 4.93 -5.98 -7.12
C GLU A 63 5.42 -4.57 -6.74
N SER A 64 5.70 -3.72 -7.73
CA SER A 64 6.09 -2.34 -7.49
C SER A 64 4.98 -1.54 -6.81
N LEU A 65 3.74 -1.66 -7.31
CA LEU A 65 2.58 -0.98 -6.73
C LEU A 65 2.26 -1.49 -5.33
N TYR A 66 2.38 -2.79 -5.10
CA TYR A 66 2.20 -3.40 -3.78
C TYR A 66 3.19 -2.83 -2.77
N THR A 67 4.47 -2.91 -3.10
CA THR A 67 5.56 -2.40 -2.26
C THR A 67 5.35 -0.92 -1.95
N TYR A 68 5.02 -0.12 -2.96
CA TYR A 68 4.74 1.31 -2.80
C TYR A 68 3.56 1.58 -1.86
N SER A 69 2.45 0.86 -2.02
CA SER A 69 1.26 1.04 -1.18
C SER A 69 1.46 0.59 0.27
N LYS A 70 2.26 -0.46 0.49
CA LYS A 70 2.67 -0.94 1.80
C LYS A 70 3.54 0.10 2.49
N THR A 71 4.57 0.63 1.81
CA THR A 71 5.41 1.71 2.34
C THR A 71 4.60 2.93 2.77
N LEU A 72 3.64 3.39 1.94
CA LEU A 72 2.77 4.52 2.32
C LEU A 72 2.02 4.28 3.63
N TRP A 73 1.49 3.07 3.82
CA TRP A 73 0.76 2.71 5.02
C TRP A 73 1.67 2.56 6.25
N SER A 74 2.80 1.85 6.10
CA SER A 74 3.77 1.67 7.19
C SER A 74 4.35 3.00 7.67
N ASP A 75 4.65 3.93 6.74
CA ASP A 75 5.13 5.27 7.09
C ASP A 75 4.10 6.06 7.92
N TYR A 76 2.82 5.95 7.55
CA TYR A 76 1.73 6.56 8.31
C TYR A 76 1.58 5.94 9.70
N MET A 77 1.65 4.61 9.83
CA MET A 77 1.58 3.94 11.14
C MET A 77 2.73 4.35 12.06
N LYS A 78 3.95 4.43 11.51
CA LYS A 78 5.12 4.97 12.22
C LYS A 78 4.91 6.41 12.67
N GLU A 79 4.31 7.24 11.83
CA GLU A 79 4.00 8.63 12.17
C GLU A 79 2.98 8.73 13.30
N ILE A 80 1.89 7.95 13.27
CA ILE A 80 0.89 7.91 14.36
C ILE A 80 1.55 7.49 15.68
N ARG A 81 2.30 6.38 15.68
CA ARG A 81 3.00 5.89 16.88
C ARG A 81 3.93 6.95 17.46
N THR A 82 4.65 7.67 16.59
CA THR A 82 5.56 8.75 17.01
C THR A 82 4.80 9.94 17.62
N ARG A 83 3.63 10.29 17.09
CA ARG A 83 2.79 11.38 17.61
C ARG A 83 2.10 11.01 18.93
N GLU A 84 1.69 9.76 19.09
CA GLU A 84 0.97 9.27 20.27
C GLU A 84 1.89 8.81 21.41
N ALA A 85 3.18 8.61 21.12
CA ALA A 85 4.19 8.34 22.13
C ALA A 85 4.39 9.56 23.05
N VAL A 86 3.59 9.64 24.11
CA VAL A 86 3.94 10.40 25.33
C VAL A 86 5.33 9.94 25.75
N PRO A 87 6.28 10.84 26.09
CA PRO A 87 7.63 10.44 26.49
C PRO A 87 7.56 9.72 27.84
N LYS A 88 7.24 8.44 27.81
CA LYS A 88 7.45 7.52 28.92
C LYS A 88 8.86 6.99 28.75
N GLU A 89 9.70 7.35 29.71
CA GLU A 89 11.03 6.79 29.87
C GLU A 89 10.97 5.25 29.77
N GLY A 90 11.64 4.69 28.76
CA GLY A 90 11.99 3.28 28.73
C GLY A 90 11.31 2.44 27.64
N LYS A 91 12.16 2.04 26.68
CA LYS A 91 12.00 0.98 25.66
C LYS A 91 11.19 1.36 24.42
N ALA A 92 11.92 1.86 23.42
CA ALA A 92 11.54 1.67 22.01
C ALA A 92 11.57 0.16 21.74
N VAL A 93 10.39 -0.44 21.56
CA VAL A 93 10.25 -1.86 21.22
C VAL A 93 10.40 -1.99 19.70
N PRO A 94 11.38 -2.74 19.17
CA PRO A 94 11.61 -2.88 17.73
C PRO A 94 10.66 -3.88 17.03
N GLU A 95 9.69 -4.46 17.74
CA GLU A 95 8.82 -5.55 17.22
C GLU A 95 7.66 -5.08 16.34
N ASP A 96 7.37 -3.78 16.25
CA ASP A 96 6.17 -3.29 15.55
C ASP A 96 6.28 -3.36 14.01
N ASP A 97 7.48 -3.24 13.42
CA ASP A 97 7.64 -3.17 11.96
C ASP A 97 7.32 -4.51 11.28
N GLU A 98 7.70 -5.64 11.89
CA GLU A 98 7.39 -6.98 11.36
C GLU A 98 5.90 -7.32 11.54
N TYR A 99 5.29 -6.84 12.63
CA TYR A 99 3.86 -6.98 12.86
C TYR A 99 3.02 -6.17 11.88
N ASP A 100 3.38 -4.92 11.62
CA ASP A 100 2.75 -4.05 10.62
C ASP A 100 2.79 -4.70 9.23
N ASP A 101 3.95 -5.26 8.88
CA ASP A 101 4.14 -5.95 7.61
C ASP A 101 3.25 -7.18 7.49
N TYR A 102 3.23 -8.03 8.51
CA TYR A 102 2.33 -9.18 8.58
C TYR A 102 0.86 -8.78 8.52
N TYR A 103 0.48 -7.73 9.25
CA TYR A 103 -0.88 -7.23 9.33
C TYR A 103 -1.36 -6.73 7.97
N TYR A 104 -0.54 -5.92 7.28
CA TYR A 104 -0.84 -5.44 5.94
C TYR A 104 -1.00 -6.60 4.95
N ASP A 105 -0.04 -7.53 4.94
CA ASP A 105 -0.04 -8.69 4.06
C ASP A 105 -1.28 -9.58 4.31
N HIS A 106 -1.67 -9.75 5.57
CA HIS A 106 -2.83 -10.54 5.96
C HIS A 106 -4.13 -9.93 5.45
N ILE A 107 -4.33 -8.63 5.64
CA ILE A 107 -5.53 -7.93 5.16
C ILE A 107 -5.54 -7.89 3.64
N TYR A 108 -4.39 -7.66 2.99
CA TYR A 108 -4.32 -7.67 1.54
C TYR A 108 -4.73 -9.03 0.96
N ALA A 109 -4.26 -10.13 1.56
CA ALA A 109 -4.57 -11.49 1.10
C ALA A 109 -6.02 -11.90 1.41
N HIS A 110 -6.46 -11.74 2.66
CA HIS A 110 -7.72 -12.30 3.16
C HIS A 110 -8.87 -11.30 3.21
N GLY A 111 -8.57 -10.01 3.10
CA GLY A 111 -9.53 -8.93 3.21
C GLY A 111 -10.11 -8.78 4.62
N VAL A 112 -9.55 -9.37 5.66
CA VAL A 112 -10.09 -9.32 7.03
C VAL A 112 -8.95 -9.13 8.04
N TYR A 113 -9.29 -8.62 9.23
CA TYR A 113 -8.35 -8.53 10.34
C TYR A 113 -7.82 -9.94 10.73
N PRO A 114 -6.50 -10.08 10.99
CA PRO A 114 -5.96 -11.30 11.59
C PRO A 114 -6.63 -11.55 12.95
N ARG A 115 -7.06 -12.79 13.21
CA ARG A 115 -7.72 -13.24 14.44
C ARG A 115 -6.75 -13.90 15.40
#